data_AF-A0AAD3NDN6-F1
#
_entry.id   AF-A0AAD3NDN6-F1
#
_cell.length_a   1.000
_cell.length_b   1.000
_cell.length_c   1.000
_cell.angle_alpha   90.00
_cell.angle_beta   90.00
_cell.angle_gamma   90.00
#
_symmetry.space_group_name_H-M   'P 1'
#
loop_
_entity.id
_entity.type
_entity.pdbx_description
1 polymer ?
#
loop_
_entity_poly.entity_id
_entity_poly.type
_entity_poly.pdbx_seq_one_letter_code
_entity_poly.pdbx_strand_id
1 'polypeptide(L)'
;MNSISRNKVNPIVSFIAMLSLLLTLVTSPAGAVNLQCNGTRHPDGFIYQLPRPIQTNCSTQWLDENKTVIARNFKYDKALVHSLNNRSITLNECREYLLFTEDCLWRNVRVEETCRANCSQLLDQDPPPPTVNSTKPPVNSTKICFSENH
;
A
#
# COMPACT_ATOMS: atom_id res chain seq x y z
N MET A 1 -26.89 54.82 43.26
CA MET A 1 -26.76 53.40 42.85
C MET A 1 -25.97 53.32 41.55
N ASN A 2 -24.99 52.43 41.56
CA ASN A 2 -24.31 51.74 40.45
C ASN A 2 -23.40 52.55 39.52
N SER A 3 -22.14 52.70 39.95
CA SER A 3 -21.00 52.92 39.06
C SER A 3 -20.75 51.64 38.24
N ILE A 4 -21.03 51.69 36.93
CA ILE A 4 -20.66 50.64 36.00
C ILE A 4 -19.19 50.82 35.65
N SER A 5 -18.33 50.06 36.32
CA SER A 5 -16.92 49.94 35.97
C SER A 5 -16.81 49.30 34.58
N ARG A 6 -16.47 50.09 33.55
CA ARG A 6 -16.06 49.55 32.26
C ARG A 6 -14.69 48.91 32.43
N ASN A 7 -14.65 47.60 32.54
CA ASN A 7 -13.41 46.84 32.44
C ASN A 7 -12.78 47.13 31.06
N LYS A 8 -11.68 47.89 31.07
CA LYS A 8 -10.84 48.11 29.88
C LYS A 8 -10.22 46.77 29.53
N VAL A 9 -10.81 46.08 28.55
CA VAL A 9 -10.21 44.88 27.98
C VAL A 9 -8.94 45.32 27.29
N ASN A 10 -7.79 44.86 27.80
CA ASN A 10 -6.49 45.23 27.28
C ASN A 10 -6.38 44.73 25.82
N PRO A 11 -6.15 45.60 24.83
CA PRO A 11 -6.10 45.21 23.42
C PRO A 11 -5.08 44.11 23.18
N ILE A 12 -3.97 44.10 23.93
CA ILE A 12 -2.93 43.07 23.85
C ILE A 12 -3.48 41.70 24.24
N VAL A 13 -4.33 41.63 25.27
CA VAL A 13 -4.97 40.37 25.72
C VAL A 13 -5.99 39.89 24.68
N SER A 14 -6.70 40.80 24.02
CA SER A 14 -7.61 40.47 22.92
C SER A 14 -6.88 39.94 21.67
N PHE A 15 -5.72 40.53 21.34
CA PHE A 15 -4.89 40.07 20.22
C PHE A 15 -4.27 38.70 20.50
N ILE A 16 -3.79 38.44 21.72
CA ILE A 16 -3.29 37.13 22.13
C ILE A 16 -4.41 36.08 22.08
N ALA A 17 -5.62 36.41 22.54
CA ALA A 17 -6.76 35.51 22.47
C ALA A 17 -7.15 35.18 21.00
N MET A 18 -7.14 36.16 20.11
CA MET A 18 -7.41 35.97 18.68
C MET A 18 -6.30 35.19 17.96
N LEU A 19 -5.02 35.42 18.29
CA LEU A 19 -3.91 34.66 17.73
C LEU A 19 -3.98 33.19 18.14
N SER A 20 -4.33 32.94 19.40
CA SER A 20 -4.56 31.59 19.95
C SER A 20 -5.69 30.85 19.23
N LEU A 21 -6.75 31.58 18.84
CA LEU A 21 -7.92 31.02 18.15
C LEU A 21 -7.63 30.71 16.66
N LEU A 22 -6.70 31.43 16.04
CA LEU A 22 -6.28 31.18 14.65
C LEU A 22 -5.33 29.97 14.54
N LEU A 23 -4.55 29.69 15.59
CA LEU A 23 -3.63 28.55 15.66
C LEU A 23 -4.34 27.19 15.88
N THR A 24 -5.63 27.17 16.22
CA THR A 24 -6.41 25.93 16.38
C THR A 24 -7.13 25.49 15.10
N LEU A 25 -7.06 26.27 14.00
CA LEU A 25 -7.43 25.78 12.66
C LEU A 25 -6.31 24.90 12.07
N VAL A 26 -5.85 23.93 12.86
CA VAL A 26 -4.96 22.89 12.37
C VAL A 26 -5.80 21.94 11.53
N THR A 27 -5.50 21.98 10.24
CA THR A 27 -5.91 21.06 9.17
C THR A 27 -6.40 19.71 9.68
N SER A 28 -7.64 19.37 9.31
CA SER A 28 -8.15 18.01 9.41
C SER A 28 -7.14 17.05 8.76
N PRO A 29 -6.79 15.92 9.40
CA PRO A 29 -6.20 14.84 8.65
C PRO A 29 -7.24 14.45 7.61
N ALA A 30 -6.94 14.71 6.33
CA ALA A 30 -7.66 14.09 5.23
C ALA A 30 -7.68 12.59 5.55
N GLY A 31 -8.88 12.05 5.79
CA GLY A 31 -9.04 10.70 6.29
C GLY A 31 -8.28 9.75 5.38
N ALA A 32 -7.13 9.25 5.86
CA ALA A 32 -6.41 8.19 5.19
C ALA A 32 -7.33 6.97 5.27
N VAL A 33 -8.03 6.70 4.18
CA VAL A 33 -8.78 5.46 4.03
C VAL A 33 -7.72 4.37 3.99
N ASN A 34 -7.46 3.75 5.15
CA ASN A 34 -6.50 2.66 5.28
C ASN A 34 -7.17 1.43 4.67
N LEU A 35 -7.11 1.29 3.34
CA LEU A 35 -7.46 0.04 2.73
C LEU A 35 -6.27 -0.91 2.86
N GLN A 36 -6.60 -2.19 2.90
CA GLN A 36 -5.65 -3.25 3.18
C GLN A 36 -5.56 -4.14 1.95
N CYS A 37 -4.34 -4.31 1.45
CA CYS A 37 -4.01 -5.25 0.39
C CYS A 37 -3.44 -6.55 0.98
N ASN A 38 -3.62 -7.66 0.28
CA ASN A 38 -3.10 -8.96 0.71
C ASN A 38 -2.05 -9.46 -0.28
N GLY A 39 -1.00 -10.08 0.26
CA GLY A 39 -0.01 -10.80 -0.52
C GLY A 39 -0.42 -12.26 -0.74
N THR A 40 -0.21 -12.78 -1.94
CA THR A 40 -0.47 -14.19 -2.30
C THR A 40 0.71 -14.75 -3.10
N ARG A 41 0.83 -16.09 -3.12
CA ARG A 41 1.84 -16.76 -3.93
C ARG A 41 1.38 -16.89 -5.38
N HIS A 42 2.31 -16.69 -6.30
CA HIS A 42 2.17 -16.82 -7.74
C HIS A 42 3.35 -17.65 -8.28
N PRO A 43 3.24 -18.31 -9.45
CA PRO A 43 4.36 -19.00 -10.09
C PRO A 43 5.64 -18.17 -10.19
N ASP A 44 5.49 -16.88 -10.48
CA ASP A 44 6.61 -15.96 -10.72
C ASP A 44 7.09 -15.20 -9.47
N GLY A 45 6.50 -15.45 -8.30
CA GLY A 45 6.85 -14.77 -7.05
C GLY A 45 5.67 -14.50 -6.13
N PHE A 46 5.71 -13.40 -5.39
CA PHE A 46 4.69 -13.01 -4.42
C PHE A 46 3.97 -11.74 -4.88
N ILE A 47 2.66 -11.80 -5.08
CA ILE A 47 1.86 -10.70 -5.61
C ILE A 47 1.16 -9.97 -4.48
N TYR A 48 1.29 -8.65 -4.44
CA TYR A 48 0.56 -7.77 -3.54
C TYR A 48 -0.41 -6.93 -4.36
N GLN A 49 -1.71 -7.15 -4.16
CA GLN A 49 -2.74 -6.56 -5.00
C GLN A 49 -3.50 -5.44 -4.28
N LEU A 50 -3.50 -4.26 -4.88
CA LEU A 50 -4.24 -3.10 -4.39
C LEU A 50 -5.76 -3.29 -4.58
N PRO A 51 -6.58 -2.80 -3.64
CA PRO A 51 -8.04 -2.88 -3.72
C PRO A 51 -8.61 -2.03 -4.87
N ARG A 52 -7.87 -1.01 -5.31
CA ARG A 52 -8.22 -0.13 -6.42
C ARG A 52 -7.02 0.10 -7.34
N PRO A 53 -7.25 0.34 -8.65
CA PRO A 53 -6.18 0.71 -9.55
C PRO A 53 -5.58 2.07 -9.20
N ILE A 54 -4.28 2.20 -9.46
CA ILE A 54 -3.50 3.44 -9.39
C ILE A 54 -4.14 4.49 -10.32
N GLN A 55 -4.29 5.69 -9.81
CA GLN A 55 -4.80 6.85 -10.52
C GLN A 55 -3.74 7.39 -11.49
N THR A 56 -4.19 7.90 -12.64
CA THR A 56 -3.29 8.56 -13.59
C THR A 56 -2.80 9.89 -13.02
N ASN A 57 -1.59 10.29 -13.44
CA ASN A 57 -0.96 11.56 -13.04
C ASN A 57 -0.76 11.73 -11.52
N CYS A 58 -0.62 10.62 -10.78
CA CYS A 58 -0.25 10.63 -9.37
C CYS A 58 1.16 10.03 -9.20
N SER A 59 1.89 10.50 -8.20
CA SER A 59 3.19 9.92 -7.85
C SER A 59 2.96 8.73 -6.94
N THR A 60 3.58 7.59 -7.25
CA THR A 60 3.42 6.34 -6.47
C THR A 60 4.74 5.83 -5.93
N GLN A 61 4.67 5.21 -4.76
CA GLN A 61 5.80 4.50 -4.16
C GLN A 61 5.33 3.21 -3.49
N TRP A 62 6.16 2.19 -3.58
CA TRP A 62 6.10 1.00 -2.74
C TRP A 62 7.30 1.03 -1.80
N LEU A 63 7.05 0.83 -0.51
CA LEU A 63 8.07 0.83 0.53
C LEU A 63 8.01 -0.48 1.32
N ASP A 64 9.18 -0.93 1.76
CA ASP A 64 9.29 -2.03 2.72
C ASP A 64 9.03 -1.56 4.17
N GLU A 65 9.10 -2.50 5.12
CA GLU A 65 8.99 -2.26 6.56
C GLU A 65 9.99 -1.24 7.11
N ASN A 66 11.16 -1.12 6.48
CA ASN A 66 12.22 -0.17 6.84
C ASN A 66 12.06 1.19 6.15
N LYS A 67 10.95 1.38 5.40
CA LYS A 67 10.68 2.56 4.57
C LYS A 67 11.67 2.73 3.41
N THR A 68 12.33 1.67 3.00
CA THR A 68 13.15 1.64 1.78
C THR A 68 12.23 1.61 0.58
N VAL A 69 12.48 2.49 -0.40
CA VAL A 69 11.69 2.53 -1.63
C VAL A 69 12.11 1.38 -2.55
N ILE A 70 11.21 0.41 -2.75
CA ILE A 70 11.43 -0.72 -3.65
C ILE A 70 10.98 -0.43 -5.09
N ALA A 71 9.97 0.44 -5.23
CA ALA A 71 9.49 0.91 -6.53
C ALA A 71 8.92 2.32 -6.42
N ARG A 72 9.06 3.09 -7.49
CA ARG A 72 8.54 4.46 -7.62
C ARG A 72 8.07 4.71 -9.05
N ASN A 73 6.85 5.20 -9.24
CA ASN A 73 6.32 5.60 -10.56
C ASN A 73 6.58 4.55 -11.66
N PHE A 74 6.25 3.28 -11.38
CA PHE A 74 6.49 2.14 -12.28
C PHE A 74 7.95 1.79 -12.58
N LYS A 75 8.92 2.45 -11.93
CA LYS A 75 10.34 2.09 -11.96
C LYS A 75 10.68 1.30 -10.70
N TYR A 76 11.43 0.22 -10.85
CA TYR A 76 11.73 -0.71 -9.76
C TYR A 76 13.09 -1.38 -9.94
N ASP A 77 13.65 -1.86 -8.84
CA ASP A 77 14.84 -2.71 -8.86
C ASP A 77 14.44 -4.14 -9.26
N LYS A 78 15.00 -4.64 -10.36
CA LYS A 78 14.73 -5.99 -10.87
C LYS A 78 15.27 -7.11 -9.95
N ALA A 79 16.21 -6.79 -9.07
CA ALA A 79 16.68 -7.73 -8.06
C ALA A 79 15.58 -8.04 -7.02
N LEU A 80 14.69 -7.07 -6.75
CA LEU A 80 13.65 -7.18 -5.74
C LEU A 80 12.27 -7.46 -6.34
N VAL A 81 11.99 -6.86 -7.50
CA VAL A 81 10.66 -6.82 -8.12
C VAL A 81 10.69 -7.56 -9.45
N HIS A 82 9.84 -8.57 -9.57
CA HIS A 82 9.62 -9.30 -10.82
C HIS A 82 8.83 -8.46 -11.82
N SER A 83 7.67 -7.95 -11.39
CA SER A 83 6.78 -7.14 -12.23
C SER A 83 6.03 -6.09 -11.43
N LEU A 84 5.62 -5.01 -12.09
CA LEU A 84 4.82 -3.94 -11.51
C LEU A 84 3.82 -3.44 -12.54
N ASN A 85 2.55 -3.41 -12.17
CA ASN A 85 1.47 -2.88 -12.99
C ASN A 85 0.59 -1.92 -12.16
N ASN A 86 -0.51 -1.44 -12.76
CA ASN A 86 -1.35 -0.41 -12.16
C ASN A 86 -2.24 -0.89 -11.00
N ARG A 87 -2.13 -2.17 -10.60
CA ARG A 87 -2.92 -2.79 -9.54
C ARG A 87 -2.10 -3.65 -8.59
N SER A 88 -0.91 -4.08 -8.98
CA SER A 88 -0.11 -4.97 -8.16
C SER A 88 1.39 -4.82 -8.38
N ILE A 89 2.14 -5.22 -7.37
CA ILE A 89 3.57 -5.48 -7.43
C ILE A 89 3.80 -6.98 -7.21
N THR A 90 4.68 -7.58 -8.02
CA THR A 90 5.16 -8.96 -7.84
C THR A 90 6.60 -8.90 -7.37
N LEU A 91 6.87 -9.40 -6.16
CA LEU A 91 8.21 -9.48 -5.59
C LEU A 91 8.83 -10.87 -5.81
N ASN A 92 10.15 -10.90 -5.95
CA ASN A 92 10.90 -12.15 -6.02
C ASN A 92 10.88 -12.90 -4.66
N GLU A 93 10.87 -12.14 -3.56
CA GLU A 93 10.83 -12.64 -2.19
C GLU A 93 9.56 -12.16 -1.47
N CYS A 94 9.05 -12.98 -0.56
CA CYS A 94 7.92 -12.58 0.26
C CYS A 94 8.34 -11.54 1.31
N ARG A 95 7.50 -10.51 1.45
CA ARG A 95 7.57 -9.49 2.50
C ARG A 95 6.28 -9.53 3.34
N GLU A 96 6.43 -9.61 4.66
CA GLU A 96 5.28 -9.61 5.58
C GLU A 96 4.50 -8.29 5.52
N TYR A 97 5.20 -7.20 5.21
CA TYR A 97 4.65 -5.85 5.16
C TYR A 97 5.14 -5.09 3.92
N LEU A 98 4.22 -4.39 3.26
CA LEU A 98 4.53 -3.34 2.29
C LEU A 98 3.63 -2.13 2.54
N LEU A 99 4.15 -0.94 2.28
CA LEU A 99 3.38 0.28 2.24
C LEU A 99 3.34 0.80 0.81
N PHE A 100 2.14 0.94 0.26
CA PHE A 100 1.91 1.69 -0.97
C PHE A 100 1.45 3.11 -0.64
N THR A 101 2.02 4.09 -1.33
CA THR A 101 1.61 5.48 -1.24
C THR A 101 1.31 6.03 -2.63
N GLU A 102 0.25 6.82 -2.73
CA GLU A 102 -0.14 7.54 -3.93
C GLU A 102 -0.42 9.01 -3.58
N ASP A 103 0.28 9.91 -4.26
CA ASP A 103 0.17 11.36 -4.07
C ASP A 103 -0.37 12.00 -5.35
N CYS A 104 -1.60 12.49 -5.28
CA CYS A 104 -2.32 13.14 -6.37
C CYS A 104 -2.43 14.65 -6.08
N LEU A 105 -1.34 15.38 -6.29
CA LEU A 105 -1.25 16.83 -6.03
C LEU A 105 -2.37 17.65 -6.71
N TRP A 106 -2.81 17.25 -7.91
CA TRP A 106 -3.88 17.93 -8.65
C TRP A 106 -5.26 17.85 -7.98
N ARG A 107 -5.47 16.93 -7.04
CA ARG A 107 -6.68 16.84 -6.19
C ARG A 107 -6.40 17.14 -4.72
N ASN A 108 -5.15 17.43 -4.33
CA ASN A 108 -4.71 17.46 -2.94
C ASN A 108 -5.12 16.18 -2.16
N VAL A 109 -5.00 15.02 -2.82
CA VAL A 109 -5.34 13.71 -2.23
C VAL A 109 -4.08 12.89 -2.06
N ARG A 110 -3.93 12.29 -0.89
CA ARG A 110 -2.91 11.29 -0.59
C ARG A 110 -3.59 10.01 -0.12
N VAL A 111 -3.19 8.88 -0.71
CA VAL A 111 -3.68 7.55 -0.37
C VAL A 111 -2.51 6.74 0.18
N GLU A 112 -2.77 6.01 1.26
CA GLU A 112 -1.82 5.09 1.86
C GLU A 112 -2.50 3.75 2.08
N GLU A 113 -1.83 2.69 1.63
CA GLU A 113 -2.36 1.33 1.53
C GLU A 113 -1.34 0.39 2.15
N THR A 114 -1.76 -0.35 3.18
CA THR A 114 -0.88 -1.32 3.83
C THR A 114 -1.16 -2.70 3.28
N CYS A 115 -0.13 -3.35 2.73
CA CYS A 115 -0.23 -4.75 2.37
C CYS A 115 0.37 -5.66 3.44
N ARG A 116 -0.33 -6.76 3.72
CA ARG A 116 0.18 -7.83 4.59
C ARG A 116 0.17 -9.18 3.90
N ALA A 117 1.14 -10.02 4.23
CA ALA A 117 1.21 -11.40 3.78
C ALA A 117 1.70 -12.26 4.95
N ASN A 118 1.31 -13.53 5.00
CA ASN A 118 1.92 -14.50 5.90
C ASN A 118 2.93 -15.32 5.10
N CYS A 119 4.19 -14.90 5.12
CA CYS A 119 5.23 -15.47 4.29
C CYS A 119 5.55 -16.92 4.64
N SER A 120 5.48 -17.28 5.92
CA SER A 120 5.64 -18.67 6.36
C SER A 120 4.62 -19.59 5.69
N GLN A 121 3.34 -19.21 5.68
CA GLN A 121 2.29 -20.01 5.06
C GLN A 121 2.38 -20.04 3.54
N LEU A 122 2.74 -18.92 2.90
CA LEU A 122 2.85 -18.85 1.45
C LEU A 122 4.04 -19.66 0.93
N LEU A 123 5.13 -19.78 1.69
CA LEU A 123 6.28 -20.59 1.32
C LEU A 123 5.97 -22.10 1.32
N ASP A 124 5.05 -22.54 2.18
CA ASP A 124 4.59 -23.93 2.24
C ASP A 124 3.54 -24.29 1.18
N GLN A 125 2.92 -23.29 0.55
CA GLN A 125 1.95 -23.50 -0.52
C GLN A 125 2.63 -23.76 -1.86
N ASP A 126 2.17 -24.80 -2.55
CA ASP A 126 2.45 -24.94 -3.98
C ASP A 126 1.90 -23.71 -4.72
N PRO A 127 2.68 -23.14 -5.67
CA PRO A 127 2.20 -22.03 -6.47
C PRO A 127 0.93 -22.45 -7.22
N PRO A 128 -0.08 -21.57 -7.33
CA PRO A 128 -1.28 -21.88 -8.10
C PRO A 128 -0.87 -22.23 -9.53
N PRO A 129 -1.52 -23.22 -10.18
CA PRO A 129 -1.16 -23.62 -11.53
C PRO A 129 -1.17 -22.40 -12.44
N PRO A 130 -0.19 -22.26 -13.34
CA PRO A 130 -0.20 -21.17 -14.30
C PRO A 130 -1.52 -21.19 -15.06
N THR A 131 -2.15 -20.03 -15.24
CA THR A 131 -3.32 -19.88 -16.10
C THR A 131 -2.88 -20.18 -17.53
N VAL A 132 -2.89 -21.46 -17.88
CA VAL A 132 -2.79 -21.93 -19.25
C VAL A 132 -4.05 -21.42 -19.93
N ASN A 133 -3.93 -20.39 -20.76
CA ASN A 133 -4.92 -20.14 -21.79
C ASN A 133 -5.08 -21.46 -22.56
N SER A 134 -6.19 -22.16 -22.31
CA SER A 134 -6.52 -23.44 -22.91
C SER A 134 -6.60 -23.30 -24.42
N THR A 135 -5.50 -23.62 -25.10
CA THR A 135 -5.51 -24.12 -26.47
C THR A 135 -4.28 -24.98 -26.71
N LYS A 136 -4.16 -26.07 -25.93
CA LYS A 136 -3.32 -27.21 -26.35
C LYS A 136 -3.95 -28.52 -25.84
N PRO A 137 -4.25 -29.49 -26.72
CA PRO A 137 -4.90 -30.75 -26.33
C PRO A 137 -3.98 -31.60 -25.44
N PRO A 138 -4.55 -32.53 -24.65
CA PRO A 138 -3.84 -33.18 -23.55
C PRO A 138 -2.76 -34.13 -24.07
N VAL A 139 -1.53 -33.92 -23.63
CA VAL A 139 -0.48 -34.94 -23.72
C VAL A 139 -0.74 -35.95 -22.59
N ASN A 140 -1.08 -37.16 -22.99
CA ASN A 140 -1.29 -38.32 -22.13
C ASN A 140 0.03 -38.70 -21.45
N SER A 141 0.30 -38.17 -20.26
CA SER A 141 1.43 -38.61 -19.44
C SER A 141 1.02 -39.78 -18.57
N THR A 142 1.27 -40.98 -19.08
CA THR A 142 1.21 -42.24 -18.34
C THR A 142 2.19 -42.16 -17.17
N LYS A 143 1.68 -42.17 -15.94
CA LYS A 143 2.47 -42.18 -14.70
C LYS A 143 2.97 -43.60 -14.46
N ILE A 144 4.24 -43.87 -14.72
CA ILE A 144 4.90 -45.13 -14.36
C ILE A 144 5.39 -44.97 -12.91
N CYS A 145 4.81 -45.74 -11.99
CA CYS A 145 5.34 -45.89 -10.64
C CYS A 145 6.19 -47.17 -10.60
N PHE A 146 7.46 -47.05 -10.24
CA PHE A 146 8.29 -48.21 -9.88
C PHE A 146 8.12 -48.47 -8.38
N SER A 147 7.61 -49.65 -8.04
CA SER A 147 7.68 -50.20 -6.68
C SER A 147 8.89 -51.11 -6.64
N GLU A 148 9.92 -50.72 -5.90
CA GLU A 148 11.06 -51.58 -5.58
C GLU A 148 10.66 -52.49 -4.41
N ASN A 149 10.55 -53.79 -4.68
CA ASN A 149 10.41 -54.84 -3.67
C ASN A 149 11.51 -55.87 -3.95
N HIS A 150 12.58 -55.87 -3.15
CA HIS A 150 13.04 -57.03 -2.38
C HIS A 150 14.26 -56.71 -1.51
#